data_AF-A0A392W8F9-F1
#
_entry.id   AF-A0A392W8F9-F1
#
_cell.length_a   1.000
_cell.length_b   1.000
_cell.length_c   1.000
_cell.angle_alpha   90.00
_cell.angle_beta   90.00
_cell.angle_gamma   90.00
#
_symmetry.space_group_name_H-M   'P 1'
#
loop_
_entity.id
_entity.type
_entity.pdbx_description
1 polymer ?
#
loop_
_entity_poly.entity_id
_entity_poly.type
_entity_poly.pdbx_seq_one_letter_code
_entity_poly.pdbx_strand_id
1 'polypeptide(L)' 'MTEACKNPAVCFNCKEEGHKSHVCKKPRAAGGKVFALDGSDVEADNLIR' A
#
# COMPACT_ATOMS: atom_id res chain seq x y z
N MET A 1 10.60 -19.13 -15.97
CA MET A 1 9.73 -18.82 -14.82
C MET A 1 10.58 -17.99 -13.87
N THR A 2 10.61 -16.67 -13.94
CA THR A 2 9.56 -15.80 -13.38
C THR A 2 9.59 -14.45 -14.10
N GLU A 3 8.49 -14.12 -14.78
CA GLU A 3 8.30 -12.81 -15.36
C GLU A 3 8.17 -11.80 -14.21
N ALA A 4 9.21 -11.01 -14.00
CA ALA A 4 9.23 -9.96 -12.99
C ALA A 4 8.01 -9.07 -13.20
N CYS A 5 7.21 -8.96 -12.14
CA CYS A 5 5.91 -8.34 -12.13
C CYS A 5 6.01 -6.85 -12.51
N LYS A 6 5.78 -6.53 -13.80
CA LYS A 6 5.57 -5.16 -14.28
C LYS A 6 4.14 -4.75 -13.93
N ASN A 7 3.80 -4.75 -12.63
CA ASN A 7 2.54 -4.17 -12.21
C ASN A 7 2.62 -2.68 -12.57
N PRO A 8 1.73 -2.18 -13.45
CA PRO A 8 1.70 -0.76 -13.73
C PRO A 8 1.48 -0.01 -12.43
N ALA A 9 2.07 1.18 -12.30
CA ALA A 9 1.86 2.02 -11.13
C ALA A 9 0.39 2.48 -11.12
N VAL A 10 -0.46 1.70 -10.46
CA VAL A 10 -1.87 2.01 -10.25
C VAL A 10 -2.00 2.90 -9.02
N CYS A 11 -2.74 3.98 -9.18
CA CYS A 11 -3.03 4.92 -8.13
C CYS A 11 -4.06 4.33 -7.16
N PHE A 12 -3.71 4.14 -5.89
CA PHE A 12 -4.66 3.67 -4.87
C PHE A 12 -5.74 4.71 -4.53
N ASN A 13 -5.56 5.97 -4.94
CA ASN A 13 -6.55 7.02 -4.71
C ASN A 13 -7.71 6.95 -5.70
N CYS A 14 -7.41 6.89 -7.00
CA CYS A 14 -8.41 6.96 -8.08
C CYS A 14 -8.51 5.69 -8.94
N LYS A 15 -7.67 4.67 -8.68
CA LYS A 15 -7.60 3.39 -9.41
C LYS A 15 -7.20 3.52 -10.88
N GLU A 16 -6.53 4.61 -11.25
CA GLU A 16 -5.97 4.84 -12.58
C GLU A 16 -4.49 4.49 -12.64
N GLU A 17 -4.03 3.97 -13.78
CA GLU A 17 -2.61 3.71 -14.04
C GLU A 17 -1.81 4.98 -14.39
N GLY A 18 -0.48 4.84 -14.43
CA GLY A 18 0.45 5.89 -14.84
C GLY A 18 0.91 6.83 -13.71
N HIS A 19 0.34 6.73 -12.51
CA HIS A 19 0.77 7.54 -11.37
C HIS A 19 0.50 6.86 -10.01
N LYS A 20 1.26 7.26 -8.99
CA LYS A 20 1.07 6.79 -7.61
C LYS A 20 0.16 7.74 -6.84
N SER A 21 -0.45 7.27 -5.75
CA SER A 21 -1.36 8.07 -4.92
C SER A 21 -0.77 9.39 -4.40
N HIS A 22 0.55 9.45 -4.16
CA HIS A 22 1.21 10.65 -3.67
C HIS A 22 1.24 11.81 -4.69
N VAL A 23 1.24 11.48 -6.00
CA VAL A 23 1.24 12.47 -7.10
C VAL A 23 -0.15 12.63 -7.73
N CYS A 24 -1.18 12.00 -7.15
CA CYS A 24 -2.55 12.07 -7.65
C CYS A 24 -3.12 13.48 -7.40
N LYS A 25 -3.64 14.11 -8.46
CA LYS A 25 -4.30 15.42 -8.37
C LYS A 25 -5.75 15.36 -7.90
N LYS A 26 -6.36 14.17 -7.91
CA LYS A 26 -7.75 13.96 -7.43
C LYS A 26 -7.79 14.07 -5.90
N PRO A 27 -8.91 14.55 -5.32
CA PRO A 27 -9.07 14.60 -3.86
C PRO A 27 -8.85 13.22 -3.26
N ARG A 28 -8.28 13.18 -2.05
CA ARG A 28 -8.02 11.91 -1.35
C ARG A 28 -9.35 11.23 -1.03
N ALA A 29 -9.47 9.95 -1.38
CA ALA A 29 -10.60 9.13 -0.93
C ALA A 29 -10.59 9.10 0.60
N ALA A 30 -11.71 9.46 1.23
CA ALA A 30 -11.84 9.61 2.68
C ALA A 30 -11.65 8.29 3.48
N GLY A 31 -11.48 7.14 2.82
CA GLY A 31 -11.33 5.81 3.42
C GLY A 31 -9.90 5.27 3.40
N GLY A 32 -8.89 6.11 3.66
CA GLY A 32 -7.53 5.63 3.86
C GLY A 32 -7.49 4.68 5.04
N LYS A 33 -7.28 3.38 4.79
CA LYS A 33 -7.05 2.37 5.83
C LYS A 33 -5.78 2.74 6.60
N VAL A 34 -5.94 3.44 7.73
CA VAL A 34 -4.88 3.58 8.72
C VAL A 34 -4.92 2.30 9.55
N PHE A 35 -3.82 1.52 9.52
CA PHE A 35 -3.66 0.48 10.51
C PHE A 35 -3.38 1.22 11.82
N ALA A 36 -4.26 1.02 12.81
CA ALA A 36 -4.03 1.56 14.13
C ALA A 36 -2.68 1.00 14.61
N LEU A 37 -1.83 1.88 15.11
CA LEU A 37 -0.53 1.51 15.69
C LEU A 37 -0.70 0.95 17.11
N ASP A 38 -1.92 0.56 17.50
CA ASP A 38 -2.09 -0.13 18.76
C ASP A 38 -1.41 -1.49 18.61
N GLY A 39 -0.26 -1.62 19.27
CA GLY A 39 0.67 -2.75 19.15
C GLY A 39 0.16 -4.03 19.78
N SER A 40 -1.08 -4.40 19.49
CA SER A 40 -1.80 -5.53 20.06
C SER A 40 -1.78 -6.74 19.12
N ASP A 41 -0.70 -6.96 18.37
CA ASP A 41 -0.35 -8.26 17.78
C ASP A 41 1.09 -8.22 17.24
N VAL A 42 2.07 -8.33 18.14
CA VAL A 42 3.44 -8.69 17.75
C VAL A 42 3.68 -10.12 18.20
N GLU A 43 3.37 -11.06 17.32
CA GLU A 43 3.83 -12.44 17.46
C GLU A 43 5.37 -12.45 17.32
N ALA A 44 6.05 -12.34 18.46
CA ALA A 44 7.50 -12.20 18.56
C ALA A 44 8.29 -13.48 18.22
N ASP A 45 7.62 -14.52 17.71
CA ASP A 45 8.22 -15.85 17.46
C ASP A 45 9.14 -15.87 16.23
N ASN A 46 9.01 -14.90 15.32
CA ASN A 46 9.78 -14.84 14.07
C ASN A 46 11.01 -13.91 14.13
N LEU A 47 11.47 -13.51 15.33
CA LEU A 47 12.66 -12.69 15.45
C LEU A 47 13.91 -13.53 15.15
N ILE A 48 14.49 -13.33 13.96
CA ILE A 48 15.77 -13.93 13.57
C ILE A 48 16.82 -13.56 14.63
N ARG A 49 17.34 -14.58 15.32
CA ARG A 49 18.42 -14.47 16.31
C ARG A 49 19.79 -14.30 15.64
#